data_AF-A0AAX3SD48-F1
#
_entry.id   AF-A0AAX3SD48-F1
#
_cell.length_a   1.000
_cell.length_b   1.000
_cell.length_c   1.000
_cell.angle_alpha   90.00
_cell.angle_beta   90.00
_cell.angle_gamma   90.00
#
_symmetry.space_group_name_H-M   'P 1'
#
loop_
_entity.id
_entity.type
_entity.pdbx_description
1 polymer ?
#
loop_
_entity_poly.entity_id
_entity_poly.type
_entity_poly.pdbx_seq_one_letter_code
_entity_poly.pdbx_strand_id
1 'polypeptide(L)'
;MMTLGKNRSWRSTFFLFFSALLLSFSGYVEQSFLDHSSELRAIAIIAFSLLVFFISLVFIKKIQNIGFFHILLVFFMLYGSIVGVLRGNIIEIFSPFFRLFLFLMVSLLVYNFLKSDKHFTQRAIAIFLGWCSFFIVVQTFYEVIIGGGIFMNNAVRYYGSITSPIGFASLAFTLLCGLGYCWVLLGGRLKFLLLLGLVWVVLMTSTRSISAMSFLVMWLLIVFRLQLGMTFLWLAVTPLLGWGAIIALQDVGVWERIVSTVNDAELDGSSSFRVFILDNFFMHLDAGNLFFGLGLGYFHVWFQSVTSVPGVAPHFEWLWILSEFGLILFLIYMAYGLSYLVLSFYKWQAGQIDRCGFLIVIFFSMTPQFFLQLANPFYFYQVVIVFGIIAGIALNYSELANFKIFGKVSL
;
A
#
# COMPACT_ATOMS: atom_id res chain seq x y z
N MET A 1 -8.27 37.11 -22.38
CA MET A 1 -7.30 36.16 -23.01
C MET A 1 -7.25 34.88 -22.19
N MET A 2 -8.12 33.93 -22.53
CA MET A 2 -8.29 32.63 -21.87
C MET A 2 -8.30 31.55 -22.98
N THR A 3 -7.12 31.13 -23.44
CA THR A 3 -7.01 30.02 -24.41
C THR A 3 -5.87 29.05 -24.09
N LEU A 4 -5.13 29.26 -23.00
CA LEU A 4 -4.05 28.35 -22.55
C LEU A 4 -4.53 27.17 -21.67
N GLY A 5 -5.82 27.07 -21.34
CA GLY A 5 -6.35 26.06 -20.42
C GLY A 5 -6.70 24.69 -21.02
N LYS A 6 -7.15 24.63 -22.28
CA LYS A 6 -7.63 23.36 -22.89
C LYS A 6 -6.51 22.44 -23.37
N ASN A 7 -5.40 22.98 -23.89
CA ASN A 7 -4.29 22.17 -24.39
C ASN A 7 -3.43 21.52 -23.29
N ARG A 8 -3.45 22.08 -22.07
CA ARG A 8 -2.73 21.51 -20.92
C ARG A 8 -3.48 20.34 -20.27
N SER A 9 -4.81 20.35 -20.38
CA SER A 9 -5.71 19.35 -19.79
C SER A 9 -5.55 17.96 -20.43
N TRP A 10 -5.57 17.86 -21.76
CA TRP A 10 -5.50 16.57 -22.45
C TRP A 10 -4.12 15.91 -22.31
N ARG A 11 -3.03 16.69 -22.39
CA ARG A 11 -1.66 16.18 -22.23
C ARG A 11 -1.45 15.59 -20.83
N SER A 12 -1.95 16.28 -19.81
CA SER A 12 -1.86 15.80 -18.43
C SER A 12 -2.71 14.55 -18.22
N THR A 13 -3.92 14.51 -18.76
CA THR A 13 -4.81 13.34 -18.67
C THR A 13 -4.23 12.13 -19.40
N PHE A 14 -3.67 12.33 -20.60
CA PHE A 14 -3.00 11.30 -21.39
C PHE A 14 -1.75 10.76 -20.67
N PHE A 15 -0.95 11.64 -20.08
CA PHE A 15 0.20 11.24 -19.27
C PHE A 15 -0.21 10.40 -18.05
N LEU A 16 -1.26 10.81 -17.33
CA LEU A 16 -1.78 10.06 -16.19
C LEU A 16 -2.36 8.70 -16.60
N PHE A 17 -3.04 8.65 -17.74
CA PHE A 17 -3.52 7.39 -18.33
C PHE A 17 -2.36 6.44 -18.65
N PHE A 18 -1.33 6.92 -19.35
CA PHE A 18 -0.17 6.11 -19.70
C PHE A 18 0.61 5.65 -18.47
N SER A 19 0.76 6.52 -17.48
CA SER A 19 1.38 6.17 -16.19
C SER A 19 0.59 5.11 -15.44
N ALA A 20 -0.75 5.21 -15.44
CA ALA A 20 -1.63 4.21 -14.83
C ALA A 20 -1.55 2.87 -15.57
N LEU A 21 -1.52 2.89 -16.90
CA LEU A 21 -1.35 1.70 -17.73
C LEU A 21 -0.01 1.02 -17.44
N LEU A 22 1.09 1.78 -17.42
CA LEU A 22 2.40 1.24 -17.08
C LEU A 22 2.42 0.64 -15.66
N LEU A 23 1.83 1.32 -14.68
CA LEU A 23 1.76 0.82 -13.31
C LEU A 23 0.99 -0.51 -13.26
N SER A 24 -0.21 -0.55 -13.84
CA SER A 24 -1.12 -1.70 -13.79
C SER A 24 -0.63 -2.90 -14.58
N PHE A 25 0.19 -2.72 -15.63
CA PHE A 25 0.69 -3.82 -16.46
C PHE A 25 2.19 -4.12 -16.26
N SER A 26 2.89 -3.35 -15.42
CA SER A 26 4.34 -3.47 -15.18
C SER A 26 4.81 -4.89 -14.87
N GLY A 27 4.03 -5.67 -14.10
CA GLY A 27 4.49 -7.00 -13.74
C GLY A 27 4.27 -8.08 -14.82
N TYR A 28 3.49 -7.84 -15.89
CA TYR A 28 3.54 -8.72 -17.08
C TYR A 28 4.82 -8.50 -17.89
N VAL A 29 5.31 -7.26 -17.90
CA VAL A 29 6.64 -6.96 -18.46
C VAL A 29 7.70 -7.69 -17.62
N GLU A 30 7.58 -7.64 -16.28
CA GLU A 30 8.43 -8.40 -15.36
C GLU A 30 8.39 -9.91 -15.62
N GLN A 31 7.20 -10.49 -15.86
CA GLN A 31 7.04 -11.91 -16.19
C GLN A 31 7.71 -12.29 -17.51
N SER A 32 7.66 -11.43 -18.51
CA SER A 32 8.33 -11.68 -19.79
C SER A 32 9.86 -11.73 -19.65
N PHE A 33 10.39 -11.19 -18.55
CA PHE A 33 11.80 -11.27 -18.16
C PHE A 33 12.09 -12.37 -17.11
N LEU A 34 11.10 -13.13 -16.64
CA LEU A 34 11.33 -14.24 -15.69
C LEU A 34 12.18 -15.37 -16.29
N ASP A 35 12.18 -15.52 -17.62
CA ASP A 35 13.08 -16.44 -18.33
C ASP A 35 14.54 -15.93 -18.39
N HIS A 36 14.80 -14.73 -17.85
CA HIS A 36 16.12 -14.08 -17.80
C HIS A 36 16.55 -13.87 -16.33
N SER A 37 17.84 -13.65 -16.09
CA SER A 37 18.41 -13.56 -14.72
C SER A 37 17.67 -12.56 -13.82
N SER A 38 17.57 -12.88 -12.52
CA SER A 38 16.97 -12.02 -11.47
C SER A 38 17.51 -10.58 -11.44
N GLU A 39 18.72 -10.39 -11.97
CA GLU A 39 19.42 -9.12 -12.14
C GLU A 39 18.75 -8.21 -13.18
N LEU A 40 18.34 -8.74 -14.34
CA LEU A 40 17.66 -7.97 -15.40
C LEU A 40 16.30 -7.45 -14.93
N ARG A 41 15.61 -8.24 -14.10
CA ARG A 41 14.36 -7.87 -13.44
C ARG A 41 14.54 -6.67 -12.51
N ALA A 42 15.56 -6.71 -11.66
CA ALA A 42 15.90 -5.61 -10.77
C ALA A 42 16.29 -4.35 -11.57
N ILE A 43 17.11 -4.50 -12.62
CA ILE A 43 17.51 -3.40 -13.50
C ILE A 43 16.32 -2.75 -14.19
N ALA A 44 15.36 -3.53 -14.71
CA ALA A 44 14.17 -3.00 -15.36
C ALA A 44 13.29 -2.19 -14.39
N ILE A 45 13.11 -2.68 -13.16
CA ILE A 45 12.34 -1.98 -12.13
C ILE A 45 13.08 -0.71 -11.66
N ILE A 46 14.40 -0.76 -11.51
CA ILE A 46 15.23 0.39 -11.19
C ILE A 46 15.15 1.43 -12.31
N ALA A 47 15.31 1.02 -13.57
CA ALA A 47 15.22 1.91 -14.73
C ALA A 47 13.84 2.55 -14.85
N PHE A 48 12.77 1.79 -14.61
CA PHE A 48 11.41 2.30 -14.57
C PHE A 48 11.20 3.31 -13.42
N SER A 49 11.67 2.98 -12.22
CA SER A 49 11.57 3.86 -11.05
C SER A 49 12.37 5.15 -11.24
N LEU A 50 13.56 5.06 -11.84
CA LEU A 50 14.40 6.20 -12.21
C LEU A 50 13.74 7.04 -13.31
N LEU A 51 13.12 6.42 -14.31
CA LEU A 51 12.38 7.13 -15.35
C LEU A 51 11.22 7.93 -14.75
N VAL A 52 10.41 7.31 -13.90
CA VAL A 52 9.32 7.99 -13.16
C VAL A 52 9.88 9.13 -12.30
N PHE A 53 11.02 8.92 -11.63
CA PHE A 53 11.73 9.94 -10.86
C PHE A 53 12.18 11.14 -11.71
N PHE A 54 12.91 10.91 -12.80
CA PHE A 54 13.40 11.97 -13.68
C PHE A 54 12.25 12.75 -14.32
N ILE A 55 11.20 12.06 -14.76
CA ILE A 55 10.00 12.71 -15.27
C ILE A 55 9.37 13.58 -14.18
N SER A 56 9.28 13.08 -12.95
CA SER A 56 8.70 13.83 -11.84
C SER A 56 9.54 15.06 -11.45
N LEU A 57 10.87 14.98 -11.51
CA LEU A 57 11.78 16.11 -11.29
C LEU A 57 11.58 17.22 -12.31
N VAL A 58 11.34 16.89 -13.59
CA VAL A 58 11.08 17.88 -14.65
C VAL A 58 9.83 18.72 -14.35
N PHE A 59 8.86 18.17 -13.60
CA PHE A 59 7.64 18.87 -13.20
C PHE A 59 7.76 19.62 -11.86
N ILE A 60 8.80 19.37 -11.06
CA ILE A 60 9.03 20.11 -9.81
C ILE A 60 9.84 21.38 -10.12
N LYS A 61 9.17 22.54 -10.10
CA LYS A 61 9.87 23.83 -10.21
C LYS A 61 10.75 24.15 -8.99
N LYS A 62 10.39 23.65 -7.80
CA LYS A 62 11.18 23.74 -6.54
C LYS A 62 10.55 22.85 -5.45
N ILE A 63 11.31 21.97 -4.79
CA ILE A 63 10.86 21.32 -3.54
C ILE A 63 10.98 22.39 -2.45
N GLN A 64 9.85 22.88 -1.95
CA GLN A 64 9.82 23.96 -0.96
C GLN A 64 9.51 23.47 0.45
N ASN A 65 8.81 22.34 0.57
CA ASN A 65 8.37 21.81 1.85
C ASN A 65 8.84 20.37 2.01
N ILE A 66 9.68 20.13 3.00
CA ILE A 66 10.05 18.79 3.46
C ILE A 66 9.44 18.62 4.84
N GLY A 67 8.60 17.60 5.00
CA GLY A 67 7.98 17.32 6.29
C GLY A 67 8.77 16.36 7.16
N PHE A 68 8.54 16.38 8.48
CA PHE A 68 9.25 15.53 9.45
C PHE A 68 9.16 14.04 9.10
N PHE A 69 8.01 13.57 8.61
CA PHE A 69 7.85 12.21 8.07
C PHE A 69 8.90 11.85 7.01
N HIS A 70 9.15 12.76 6.06
CA HIS A 70 10.10 12.52 4.98
C HIS A 70 11.54 12.46 5.52
N ILE A 71 11.86 13.30 6.51
CA ILE A 71 13.16 13.27 7.19
C ILE A 71 13.33 11.95 7.94
N LEU A 72 12.31 11.52 8.67
CA LEU A 72 12.30 10.25 9.38
C LEU A 72 12.47 9.08 8.42
N LEU A 73 11.78 9.09 7.28
CA LEU A 73 11.89 8.06 6.26
C LEU A 73 13.30 8.01 5.65
N VAL A 74 13.92 9.15 5.35
CA VAL A 74 15.33 9.22 4.92
C VAL A 74 16.25 8.66 5.99
N PHE A 75 16.02 9.01 7.26
CA PHE A 75 16.80 8.48 8.38
C PHE A 75 16.70 6.95 8.47
N PHE A 76 15.49 6.38 8.35
CA PHE A 76 15.28 4.93 8.34
C PHE A 76 16.04 4.27 7.18
N MET A 77 15.90 4.82 5.97
CA MET A 77 16.58 4.32 4.78
C MET A 77 18.11 4.31 4.96
N LEU A 78 18.69 5.42 5.40
CA LEU A 78 20.13 5.54 5.59
C LEU A 78 20.62 4.61 6.71
N TYR A 79 19.92 4.57 7.83
CA TYR A 79 20.25 3.68 8.95
C TYR A 79 20.22 2.21 8.52
N GLY A 80 19.12 1.76 7.92
CA GLY A 80 18.96 0.37 7.49
C GLY A 80 20.01 -0.03 6.45
N SER A 81 20.36 0.87 5.53
CA SER A 81 21.44 0.66 4.57
C SER A 81 22.81 0.58 5.25
N ILE A 82 23.12 1.46 6.21
CA ILE A 82 24.40 1.41 6.94
C ILE A 82 24.53 0.09 7.68
N VAL A 83 23.50 -0.34 8.40
CA VAL A 83 23.49 -1.63 9.11
C VAL A 83 23.67 -2.79 8.11
N GLY A 84 22.98 -2.74 6.97
CA GLY A 84 23.11 -3.76 5.91
C GLY A 84 24.53 -3.83 5.32
N VAL A 85 25.17 -2.68 5.06
CA VAL A 85 26.55 -2.59 4.54
C VAL A 85 27.53 -3.15 5.57
N LEU A 86 27.40 -2.77 6.84
CA LEU A 86 28.27 -3.25 7.92
C LEU A 86 28.17 -4.77 8.14
N ARG A 87 27.04 -5.37 7.74
CA ARG A 87 26.81 -6.83 7.79
C ARG A 87 27.21 -7.56 6.50
N GLY A 88 27.77 -6.86 5.52
CA GLY A 88 28.31 -7.44 4.29
C GLY A 88 27.30 -7.66 3.16
N ASN A 89 26.09 -7.09 3.24
CA ASN A 89 24.98 -7.44 2.34
C ASN A 89 24.60 -6.31 1.39
N ILE A 90 25.56 -5.80 0.62
CA ILE A 90 25.37 -4.62 -0.23
C ILE A 90 24.29 -4.85 -1.31
N ILE A 91 24.22 -6.05 -1.89
CA ILE A 91 23.32 -6.35 -3.01
C ILE A 91 21.86 -6.37 -2.56
N GLU A 92 21.57 -6.96 -1.40
CA GLU A 92 20.19 -7.11 -0.89
C GLU A 92 19.55 -5.79 -0.46
N ILE A 93 20.36 -4.74 -0.24
CA ILE A 93 19.89 -3.40 0.12
C ILE A 93 19.18 -2.72 -1.05
N PHE A 94 19.61 -2.96 -2.30
CA PHE A 94 19.19 -2.14 -3.43
C PHE A 94 17.67 -2.17 -3.66
N SER A 95 17.08 -3.36 -3.76
CA SER A 95 15.64 -3.50 -4.03
C SER A 95 14.75 -2.79 -2.98
N PRO A 96 14.86 -3.09 -1.66
CA PRO A 96 14.08 -2.41 -0.64
C PRO A 96 14.42 -0.91 -0.53
N PHE A 97 15.68 -0.52 -0.75
CA PHE A 97 16.06 0.89 -0.78
C PHE A 97 15.34 1.65 -1.90
N PHE A 98 15.30 1.09 -3.12
CA PHE A 98 14.60 1.72 -4.24
C PHE A 98 13.09 1.80 -4.01
N ARG A 99 12.48 0.80 -3.36
CA ARG A 99 11.06 0.85 -2.98
C ARG A 99 10.80 1.98 -1.97
N LEU A 100 11.61 2.09 -0.92
CA LEU A 100 11.50 3.18 0.05
C LEU A 100 11.77 4.55 -0.57
N PHE A 101 12.75 4.63 -1.48
CA PHE A 101 13.06 5.85 -2.21
C PHE A 101 11.88 6.27 -3.10
N LEU A 102 11.28 5.33 -3.83
CA LEU A 102 10.11 5.58 -4.65
C LEU A 102 8.91 6.05 -3.81
N PHE A 103 8.67 5.40 -2.66
CA PHE A 103 7.67 5.82 -1.69
C PHE A 103 7.91 7.27 -1.20
N LEU A 104 9.14 7.58 -0.80
CA LEU A 104 9.58 8.91 -0.37
C LEU A 104 9.33 9.95 -1.47
N MET A 105 9.72 9.65 -2.70
CA MET A 105 9.59 10.57 -3.83
C MET A 105 8.12 10.84 -4.16
N VAL A 106 7.30 9.79 -4.29
CA VAL A 106 5.87 9.94 -4.62
C VAL A 106 5.13 10.71 -3.52
N SER A 107 5.38 10.38 -2.25
CA SER A 107 4.77 11.10 -1.12
C SER A 107 5.17 12.57 -1.07
N LEU A 108 6.46 12.88 -1.27
CA LEU A 108 6.99 14.24 -1.28
C LEU A 108 6.44 15.07 -2.45
N LEU A 109 6.32 14.45 -3.63
CA LEU A 109 5.74 15.06 -4.84
C LEU A 109 4.29 15.45 -4.61
N VAL A 110 3.46 14.48 -4.19
CA VAL A 110 2.04 14.70 -3.95
C VAL A 110 1.83 15.76 -2.86
N TYR A 111 2.60 15.69 -1.77
CA TYR A 111 2.55 16.68 -0.71
C TYR A 111 2.85 18.10 -1.21
N ASN A 112 3.93 18.30 -1.96
CA ASN A 112 4.28 19.62 -2.49
C ASN A 112 3.29 20.12 -3.54
N PHE A 113 2.78 19.24 -4.43
CA PHE A 113 1.79 19.62 -5.44
C PHE A 113 0.44 20.01 -4.81
N LEU A 114 0.03 19.35 -3.73
CA LEU A 114 -1.18 19.73 -3.00
C LEU A 114 -1.03 21.11 -2.33
N LYS A 115 0.16 21.45 -1.84
CA LYS A 115 0.46 22.79 -1.31
C LYS A 115 0.48 23.88 -2.39
N SER A 116 0.96 23.56 -3.60
CA SER A 116 1.03 24.54 -4.70
C SER A 116 -0.30 24.75 -5.43
N ASP A 117 -1.01 23.66 -5.74
CA ASP A 117 -2.29 23.69 -6.46
C ASP A 117 -3.16 22.50 -6.01
N LYS A 118 -3.87 22.71 -4.90
CA LYS A 118 -4.71 21.67 -4.27
C LYS A 118 -5.78 21.13 -5.24
N HIS A 119 -6.47 22.01 -5.97
CA HIS A 119 -7.60 21.61 -6.80
C HIS A 119 -7.17 20.82 -8.04
N PHE A 120 -6.12 21.27 -8.75
CA PHE A 120 -5.59 20.53 -9.88
C PHE A 120 -5.07 19.15 -9.44
N THR A 121 -4.26 19.13 -8.38
CA THR A 121 -3.63 17.91 -7.88
C THR A 121 -4.65 16.88 -7.42
N GLN A 122 -5.69 17.28 -6.68
CA GLN A 122 -6.76 16.37 -6.27
C GLN A 122 -7.50 15.75 -7.46
N ARG A 123 -7.73 16.51 -8.53
CA ARG A 123 -8.35 15.97 -9.77
C ARG A 123 -7.42 15.01 -10.50
N ALA A 124 -6.13 15.36 -10.61
CA ALA A 124 -5.11 14.52 -11.24
C ALA A 124 -5.01 13.16 -10.53
N ILE A 125 -4.94 13.16 -9.19
CA ILE A 125 -4.94 11.95 -8.37
C ILE A 125 -6.20 11.13 -8.62
N ALA A 126 -7.38 11.74 -8.61
CA ALA A 126 -8.63 11.02 -8.83
C ALA A 126 -8.71 10.36 -10.22
N ILE A 127 -8.17 11.03 -11.25
CA ILE A 127 -8.07 10.48 -12.62
C ILE A 127 -7.09 9.31 -12.64
N PHE A 128 -5.90 9.47 -12.06
CA PHE A 128 -4.87 8.43 -12.02
C PHE A 128 -5.37 7.17 -11.30
N LEU A 129 -5.89 7.32 -10.08
CA LEU A 129 -6.42 6.20 -9.29
C LEU A 129 -7.62 5.55 -9.99
N GLY A 130 -8.46 6.33 -10.67
CA GLY A 130 -9.56 5.82 -11.47
C GLY A 130 -9.10 4.93 -12.61
N TRP A 131 -8.07 5.34 -13.37
CA TRP A 131 -7.50 4.54 -14.45
C TRP A 131 -6.80 3.28 -13.93
N CYS A 132 -6.00 3.38 -12.87
CA CYS A 132 -5.38 2.20 -12.24
C CYS A 132 -6.43 1.17 -11.83
N SER A 133 -7.52 1.64 -11.19
CA SER A 133 -8.63 0.78 -10.75
C SER A 133 -9.35 0.13 -11.93
N PHE A 134 -9.61 0.90 -12.99
CA PHE A 134 -10.21 0.37 -14.22
C PHE A 134 -9.37 -0.76 -14.82
N PHE A 135 -8.06 -0.55 -14.97
CA PHE A 135 -7.19 -1.55 -15.57
C PHE A 135 -7.10 -2.84 -14.76
N ILE A 136 -6.95 -2.79 -13.44
CA ILE A 136 -6.88 -4.01 -12.63
C ILE A 136 -8.20 -4.78 -12.59
N VAL A 137 -9.34 -4.08 -12.66
CA VAL A 137 -10.66 -4.70 -12.78
C VAL A 137 -10.78 -5.43 -14.12
N VAL A 138 -10.47 -4.75 -15.23
CA VAL A 138 -10.50 -5.35 -16.57
C VAL A 138 -9.55 -6.54 -16.68
N GLN A 139 -8.36 -6.43 -16.11
CA GLN A 139 -7.39 -7.51 -16.04
C GLN A 139 -7.93 -8.75 -15.32
N THR A 140 -8.57 -8.57 -14.17
CA THR A 140 -9.16 -9.68 -13.41
C THR A 140 -10.32 -10.31 -14.20
N PHE A 141 -11.15 -9.50 -14.88
CA PHE A 141 -12.18 -10.02 -15.79
C PHE A 141 -11.58 -10.86 -16.91
N TYR A 142 -10.50 -10.38 -17.52
CA TYR A 142 -9.78 -11.11 -18.56
C TYR A 142 -9.25 -12.44 -18.04
N GLU A 143 -8.58 -12.46 -16.88
CA GLU A 143 -8.04 -13.70 -16.27
C GLU A 143 -9.14 -14.72 -15.94
N VAL A 144 -10.31 -14.26 -15.45
CA VAL A 144 -11.46 -15.13 -15.20
C VAL A 144 -11.97 -15.76 -16.50
N ILE A 145 -12.10 -14.98 -17.58
CA ILE A 145 -12.60 -15.47 -18.87
C ILE A 145 -11.67 -16.52 -19.49
N ILE A 146 -10.36 -16.30 -19.42
CA ILE A 146 -9.37 -17.24 -19.99
C ILE A 146 -9.06 -18.42 -19.06
N GLY A 147 -9.63 -18.46 -17.84
CA GLY A 147 -9.33 -19.48 -16.85
C GLY A 147 -7.91 -19.42 -16.27
N GLY A 148 -7.29 -18.24 -16.25
CA GLY A 148 -5.89 -18.03 -15.87
C GLY A 148 -5.60 -18.07 -14.36
N GLY A 149 -6.55 -18.56 -13.55
CA GLY A 149 -6.38 -18.66 -12.09
C GLY A 149 -5.47 -19.82 -11.70
N ILE A 150 -4.71 -19.66 -10.62
CA ILE A 150 -3.91 -20.74 -10.02
C ILE A 150 -4.62 -21.35 -8.83
N PHE A 151 -4.52 -22.65 -8.65
CA PHE A 151 -5.04 -23.32 -7.45
C PHE A 151 -3.99 -23.27 -6.33
N MET A 152 -4.28 -22.54 -5.25
CA MET A 152 -3.38 -22.40 -4.11
C MET A 152 -4.17 -22.30 -2.80
N ASN A 153 -3.74 -23.06 -1.78
CA ASN A 153 -4.39 -23.14 -0.46
C ASN A 153 -5.89 -23.41 -0.58
N ASN A 154 -6.26 -24.46 -1.32
CA ASN A 154 -7.64 -24.96 -1.50
C ASN A 154 -8.62 -23.95 -2.12
N ALA A 155 -8.13 -23.05 -2.98
CA ALA A 155 -8.95 -22.10 -3.73
C ALA A 155 -8.26 -21.71 -5.05
N VAL A 156 -9.06 -21.39 -6.07
CA VAL A 156 -8.58 -20.69 -7.27
C VAL A 156 -8.29 -19.23 -6.91
N ARG A 157 -7.14 -18.72 -7.36
CA ARG A 157 -6.67 -17.38 -7.06
C ARG A 157 -6.18 -16.68 -8.32
N TYR A 158 -6.61 -15.44 -8.47
CA TYR A 158 -6.15 -14.53 -9.51
C TYR A 158 -5.07 -13.60 -8.96
N TYR A 159 -4.09 -13.24 -9.79
CA TYR A 159 -2.91 -12.47 -9.35
C TYR A 159 -2.53 -11.34 -10.28
N GLY A 160 -3.23 -11.18 -11.40
CA GLY A 160 -2.99 -10.06 -12.30
C GLY A 160 -1.53 -9.96 -12.73
N SER A 161 -1.08 -8.72 -12.85
CA SER A 161 0.29 -8.40 -13.25
C SER A 161 1.24 -8.55 -12.10
N ILE A 162 0.77 -8.60 -10.85
CA ILE A 162 1.65 -8.65 -9.68
C ILE A 162 2.23 -10.05 -9.45
N THR A 163 1.75 -11.08 -10.16
CA THR A 163 2.27 -12.47 -10.09
C THR A 163 2.13 -13.13 -8.71
N SER A 164 1.48 -12.43 -7.78
CA SER A 164 1.25 -12.83 -6.41
C SER A 164 -0.17 -12.48 -6.02
N PRO A 165 -1.04 -13.44 -5.67
CA PRO A 165 -2.43 -13.16 -5.29
C PRO A 165 -2.53 -12.17 -4.13
N ILE A 166 -1.63 -12.28 -3.14
CA ILE A 166 -1.62 -11.38 -1.99
C ILE A 166 -1.13 -9.97 -2.35
N GLY A 167 -0.15 -9.86 -3.26
CA GLY A 167 0.29 -8.56 -3.77
C GLY A 167 -0.81 -7.87 -4.58
N PHE A 168 -1.51 -8.62 -5.43
CA PHE A 168 -2.61 -8.10 -6.23
C PHE A 168 -3.80 -7.65 -5.38
N ALA A 169 -4.15 -8.43 -4.35
CA ALA A 169 -5.14 -8.04 -3.35
C ALA A 169 -4.74 -6.76 -2.60
N SER A 170 -3.46 -6.65 -2.23
CA SER A 170 -2.93 -5.48 -1.52
C SER A 170 -2.96 -4.22 -2.39
N LEU A 171 -2.67 -4.35 -3.70
CA LEU A 171 -2.82 -3.24 -4.65
C LEU A 171 -4.28 -2.81 -4.78
N ALA A 172 -5.19 -3.75 -4.99
CA ALA A 172 -6.62 -3.47 -5.11
C ALA A 172 -7.17 -2.80 -3.84
N PHE A 173 -6.75 -3.29 -2.66
CA PHE A 173 -7.09 -2.69 -1.36
C PHE A 173 -6.52 -1.27 -1.18
N THR A 174 -5.28 -1.05 -1.58
CA THR A 174 -4.65 0.28 -1.46
C THR A 174 -5.31 1.27 -2.43
N LEU A 175 -5.66 0.82 -3.64
CA LEU A 175 -6.47 1.60 -4.59
C LEU A 175 -7.87 1.87 -4.04
N LEU A 176 -8.48 0.92 -3.31
CA LEU A 176 -9.79 1.08 -2.67
C LEU A 176 -9.75 2.24 -1.66
N CYS A 177 -8.70 2.30 -0.83
CA CYS A 177 -8.51 3.38 0.13
C CYS A 177 -8.33 4.74 -0.56
N GLY A 178 -7.44 4.83 -1.55
CA GLY A 178 -7.14 6.07 -2.26
C GLY A 178 -8.32 6.59 -3.10
N LEU A 179 -8.92 5.72 -3.91
CA LEU A 179 -10.10 6.06 -4.71
C LEU A 179 -11.32 6.33 -3.82
N GLY A 180 -11.40 5.64 -2.68
CA GLY A 180 -12.42 5.85 -1.65
C GLY A 180 -12.38 7.26 -1.11
N TYR A 181 -11.20 7.76 -0.73
CA TYR A 181 -11.01 9.16 -0.37
C TYR A 181 -11.48 10.11 -1.48
N CYS A 182 -11.10 9.87 -2.74
CA CYS A 182 -11.54 10.68 -3.87
C CYS A 182 -13.05 10.64 -4.10
N TRP A 183 -13.71 9.50 -3.83
CA TRP A 183 -15.16 9.37 -3.91
C TRP A 183 -15.87 10.11 -2.78
N VAL A 184 -15.38 10.03 -1.54
CA VAL A 184 -15.94 10.78 -0.42
C VAL A 184 -15.85 12.29 -0.67
N LEU A 185 -14.69 12.75 -1.17
CA LEU A 185 -14.42 14.16 -1.46
C LEU A 185 -15.19 14.69 -2.68
N LEU A 186 -15.10 14.02 -3.83
CA LEU A 186 -15.59 14.53 -5.12
C LEU A 186 -16.89 13.90 -5.60
N GLY A 187 -17.31 12.78 -5.00
CA GLY A 187 -18.42 11.97 -5.46
C GLY A 187 -18.21 11.35 -6.86
N GLY A 188 -19.33 10.89 -7.43
CA GLY A 188 -19.41 10.36 -8.80
C GLY A 188 -19.74 8.87 -8.85
N ARG A 189 -20.71 8.51 -9.69
CA ARG A 189 -21.19 7.12 -9.86
C ARG A 189 -20.10 6.19 -10.36
N LEU A 190 -19.29 6.64 -11.33
CA LEU A 190 -18.19 5.84 -11.88
C LEU A 190 -17.16 5.44 -10.81
N LYS A 191 -16.80 6.36 -9.90
CA LYS A 191 -15.87 6.04 -8.81
C LYS A 191 -16.45 4.98 -7.88
N PHE A 192 -17.74 5.09 -7.55
CA PHE A 192 -18.40 4.08 -6.72
C PHE A 192 -18.44 2.70 -7.38
N LEU A 193 -18.75 2.63 -8.69
CA LEU A 193 -18.70 1.38 -9.43
C LEU A 193 -17.29 0.77 -9.47
N LEU A 194 -16.26 1.62 -9.63
CA LEU A 194 -14.87 1.18 -9.55
C LEU A 194 -14.51 0.66 -8.15
N LEU A 195 -15.01 1.27 -7.06
CA LEU A 195 -14.81 0.75 -5.70
C LEU A 195 -15.41 -0.65 -5.54
N LEU A 196 -16.62 -0.90 -6.06
CA LEU A 196 -17.22 -2.24 -6.08
C LEU A 196 -16.37 -3.22 -6.91
N GLY A 197 -15.87 -2.78 -8.06
CA GLY A 197 -14.93 -3.55 -8.87
C GLY A 197 -13.65 -3.92 -8.10
N LEU A 198 -13.08 -3.00 -7.33
CA LEU A 198 -11.89 -3.26 -6.51
C LEU A 198 -12.16 -4.30 -5.41
N VAL A 199 -13.31 -4.22 -4.73
CA VAL A 199 -13.72 -5.27 -3.78
C VAL A 199 -13.81 -6.62 -4.48
N TRP A 200 -14.43 -6.66 -5.65
CA TRP A 200 -14.53 -7.88 -6.45
C TRP A 200 -13.14 -8.44 -6.85
N VAL A 201 -12.19 -7.58 -7.23
CA VAL A 201 -10.80 -8.01 -7.47
C VAL A 201 -10.19 -8.67 -6.23
N VAL A 202 -10.34 -8.06 -5.05
CA VAL A 202 -9.84 -8.65 -3.79
C VAL A 202 -10.49 -10.01 -3.53
N LEU A 203 -11.80 -10.13 -3.72
CA LEU A 203 -12.51 -11.40 -3.57
C LEU A 203 -11.95 -12.50 -4.48
N MET A 204 -11.66 -12.17 -5.73
CA MET A 204 -11.09 -13.09 -6.72
C MET A 204 -9.68 -13.57 -6.36
N THR A 205 -8.92 -12.83 -5.55
CA THR A 205 -7.62 -13.33 -5.04
C THR A 205 -7.75 -14.37 -3.92
N SER A 206 -8.97 -14.60 -3.39
CA SER A 206 -9.26 -15.48 -2.25
C SER A 206 -8.44 -15.15 -0.99
N THR A 207 -8.08 -13.88 -0.77
CA THR A 207 -7.33 -13.40 0.40
C THR A 207 -8.26 -12.98 1.54
N ARG A 208 -8.71 -13.96 2.34
CA ARG A 208 -9.78 -13.80 3.36
C ARG A 208 -9.67 -12.54 4.23
N SER A 209 -8.49 -12.27 4.80
CA SER A 209 -8.28 -11.09 5.65
C SER A 209 -8.42 -9.77 4.90
N ILE A 210 -7.82 -9.66 3.71
CA ILE A 210 -7.90 -8.46 2.87
C ILE A 210 -9.32 -8.26 2.35
N SER A 211 -10.05 -9.34 2.04
CA SER A 211 -11.48 -9.29 1.70
C SER A 211 -12.31 -8.70 2.83
N ALA A 212 -12.17 -9.22 4.05
CA ALA A 212 -12.88 -8.71 5.22
C ALA A 212 -12.58 -7.21 5.46
N MET A 213 -11.31 -6.83 5.36
CA MET A 213 -10.89 -5.43 5.50
C MET A 213 -11.41 -4.55 4.36
N SER A 214 -11.52 -5.07 3.13
CA SER A 214 -12.11 -4.35 1.99
C SER A 214 -13.58 -4.02 2.23
N PHE A 215 -14.35 -4.96 2.79
CA PHE A 215 -15.74 -4.69 3.19
C PHE A 215 -15.82 -3.67 4.32
N LEU A 216 -14.93 -3.75 5.31
CA LEU A 216 -14.87 -2.77 6.40
C LEU A 216 -14.52 -1.36 5.86
N VAL A 217 -13.58 -1.24 4.93
CA VAL A 217 -13.24 0.03 4.29
C VAL A 217 -14.42 0.54 3.47
N MET A 218 -15.09 -0.31 2.68
CA MET A 218 -16.30 0.10 1.96
C MET A 218 -17.39 0.60 2.89
N TRP A 219 -17.59 -0.09 4.01
CA TRP A 219 -18.51 0.35 5.04
C TRP A 219 -18.13 1.73 5.59
N LEU A 220 -16.87 1.94 5.98
CA LEU A 220 -16.36 3.24 6.44
C LEU A 220 -16.57 4.33 5.39
N LEU A 221 -16.27 4.06 4.12
CA LEU A 221 -16.46 5.03 3.03
C LEU A 221 -17.93 5.46 2.91
N ILE A 222 -18.86 4.50 3.00
CA ILE A 222 -20.30 4.78 2.94
C ILE A 222 -20.74 5.60 4.16
N VAL A 223 -20.27 5.25 5.36
CA VAL A 223 -20.55 5.99 6.61
C VAL A 223 -20.08 7.44 6.50
N PHE A 224 -18.88 7.67 5.97
CA PHE A 224 -18.31 9.01 5.82
C PHE A 224 -19.00 9.83 4.72
N ARG A 225 -19.65 9.18 3.74
CA ARG A 225 -20.31 9.84 2.61
C ARG A 225 -21.81 10.07 2.80
N LEU A 226 -22.54 9.13 3.40
CA LEU A 226 -23.99 9.18 3.54
C LEU A 226 -24.42 9.80 4.89
N GLN A 227 -25.61 10.40 4.92
CA GLN A 227 -26.22 10.91 6.16
C GLN A 227 -26.65 9.77 7.09
N LEU A 228 -26.69 10.04 8.41
CA LEU A 228 -26.88 9.09 9.53
C LEU A 228 -27.95 8.00 9.30
N GLY A 229 -29.08 8.32 8.65
CA GLY A 229 -30.17 7.36 8.45
C GLY A 229 -29.84 6.21 7.48
N MET A 230 -29.10 6.49 6.40
CA MET A 230 -28.65 5.45 5.45
C MET A 230 -27.45 4.68 5.98
N THR A 231 -26.71 5.25 6.92
CA THR A 231 -25.58 4.63 7.61
C THR A 231 -26.00 3.36 8.36
N PHE A 232 -27.18 3.35 9.00
CA PHE A 232 -27.71 2.19 9.73
C PHE A 232 -28.06 1.00 8.82
N LEU A 233 -28.67 1.25 7.65
CA LEU A 233 -28.97 0.21 6.68
C LEU A 233 -27.68 -0.44 6.16
N TRP A 234 -26.68 0.35 5.83
CA TRP A 234 -25.38 -0.16 5.38
C TRP A 234 -24.54 -0.77 6.51
N LEU A 235 -24.74 -0.36 7.77
CA LEU A 235 -24.20 -1.01 8.98
C LEU A 235 -24.64 -2.46 9.10
N ALA A 236 -25.88 -2.78 8.76
CA ALA A 236 -26.37 -4.16 8.74
C ALA A 236 -25.98 -4.90 7.46
N VAL A 237 -26.11 -4.25 6.30
CA VAL A 237 -25.93 -4.88 4.98
C VAL A 237 -24.47 -5.20 4.67
N THR A 238 -23.50 -4.36 5.05
CA THR A 238 -22.09 -4.56 4.63
C THR A 238 -21.42 -5.77 5.31
N PRO A 239 -21.59 -6.01 6.63
CA PRO A 239 -21.15 -7.25 7.26
C PRO A 239 -21.87 -8.48 6.69
N LEU A 240 -23.18 -8.37 6.38
CA LEU A 240 -23.94 -9.45 5.76
C LEU A 240 -23.51 -9.75 4.33
N LEU A 241 -23.12 -8.73 3.54
CA LEU A 241 -22.53 -8.90 2.20
C LEU A 241 -21.10 -9.43 2.27
N GLY A 242 -20.30 -9.01 3.26
CA GLY A 242 -18.98 -9.58 3.51
C GLY A 242 -19.08 -11.06 3.88
N TRP A 243 -20.00 -11.40 4.78
CA TRP A 243 -20.34 -12.77 5.15
C TRP A 243 -20.90 -13.57 3.97
N GLY A 244 -21.85 -12.99 3.22
CA GLY A 244 -22.44 -13.58 2.04
C GLY A 244 -21.44 -13.79 0.91
N ALA A 245 -20.46 -12.91 0.73
CA ALA A 245 -19.37 -13.08 -0.24
C ALA A 245 -18.40 -14.18 0.20
N ILE A 246 -18.08 -14.30 1.50
CA ILE A 246 -17.30 -15.42 2.05
C ILE A 246 -18.02 -16.76 1.77
N ILE A 247 -19.35 -16.78 1.88
CA ILE A 247 -20.21 -17.94 1.60
C ILE A 247 -20.32 -18.24 0.09
N ALA A 248 -20.47 -17.22 -0.75
CA ALA A 248 -20.76 -17.38 -2.17
C ALA A 248 -19.54 -17.74 -3.03
N LEU A 249 -18.31 -17.55 -2.53
CA LEU A 249 -17.07 -17.73 -3.29
C LEU A 249 -16.49 -19.15 -3.27
N GLN A 250 -17.22 -20.19 -2.83
CA GLN A 250 -16.59 -21.49 -2.60
C GLN A 250 -17.41 -22.69 -3.08
N ASP A 251 -16.84 -23.40 -4.05
CA ASP A 251 -17.12 -24.80 -4.47
C ASP A 251 -16.79 -25.85 -3.37
N VAL A 252 -16.82 -25.48 -2.08
CA VAL A 252 -16.60 -26.39 -0.96
C VAL A 252 -17.57 -26.07 0.14
N GLY A 253 -18.26 -27.09 0.66
CA GLY A 253 -19.37 -26.96 1.59
C GLY A 253 -19.09 -26.00 2.75
N VAL A 254 -19.88 -24.92 2.83
CA VAL A 254 -19.82 -23.89 3.88
C VAL A 254 -19.88 -24.52 5.28
N TRP A 255 -20.66 -25.58 5.42
CA TRP A 255 -20.79 -26.33 6.66
C TRP A 255 -19.48 -27.01 7.07
N GLU A 256 -18.80 -27.70 6.16
CA GLU A 256 -17.52 -28.37 6.41
C GLU A 256 -16.42 -27.39 6.80
N ARG A 257 -16.45 -26.16 6.26
CA ARG A 257 -15.47 -25.11 6.56
C ARG A 257 -15.77 -24.32 7.84
N ILE A 258 -17.04 -24.17 8.22
CA ILE A 258 -17.41 -23.65 9.55
C ILE A 258 -17.04 -24.69 10.61
N VAL A 259 -17.34 -25.97 10.34
CA VAL A 259 -16.92 -27.10 11.17
C VAL A 259 -15.39 -27.16 11.24
N SER A 260 -14.64 -26.94 10.16
CA SER A 260 -13.16 -26.90 10.22
C SER A 260 -12.65 -25.67 10.98
N THR A 261 -13.22 -24.48 10.79
CA THR A 261 -12.76 -23.26 11.48
C THR A 261 -13.09 -23.28 12.99
N VAL A 262 -14.15 -24.00 13.38
CA VAL A 262 -14.62 -24.11 14.78
C VAL A 262 -14.05 -25.37 15.46
N ASN A 263 -13.83 -26.46 14.73
CA ASN A 263 -13.39 -27.75 15.28
C ASN A 263 -11.93 -28.11 14.97
N ASP A 264 -11.29 -27.53 13.95
CA ASP A 264 -9.83 -27.66 13.79
C ASP A 264 -9.15 -26.58 14.63
N ALA A 265 -8.71 -26.99 15.82
CA ALA A 265 -7.73 -26.26 16.61
C ALA A 265 -6.36 -26.12 15.92
N GLU A 266 -6.22 -26.58 14.66
CA GLU A 266 -5.04 -26.43 13.84
C GLU A 266 -5.14 -25.15 12.99
N LEU A 267 -4.19 -24.24 13.19
CA LEU A 267 -4.04 -23.04 12.36
C LEU A 267 -3.99 -23.42 10.87
N ASP A 268 -4.73 -22.70 10.02
CA ASP A 268 -4.65 -22.91 8.57
C ASP A 268 -3.20 -22.76 8.07
N GLY A 269 -2.83 -23.44 6.98
CA GLY A 269 -1.45 -23.47 6.48
C GLY A 269 -0.78 -22.10 6.30
N SER A 270 -1.56 -21.05 6.03
CA SER A 270 -1.04 -19.68 5.94
C SER A 270 -0.80 -19.03 7.30
N SER A 271 -1.60 -19.33 8.33
CA SER A 271 -1.39 -18.81 9.68
C SER A 271 -0.34 -19.60 10.42
N SER A 272 -0.27 -20.93 10.23
CA SER A 272 0.79 -21.76 10.79
C SER A 272 2.17 -21.35 10.27
N PHE A 273 2.31 -21.05 8.98
CA PHE A 273 3.58 -20.55 8.42
C PHE A 273 3.98 -19.18 8.98
N ARG A 274 3.00 -18.33 9.33
CA ARG A 274 3.29 -17.03 9.95
C ARG A 274 3.72 -17.16 11.41
N VAL A 275 3.09 -18.05 12.16
CA VAL A 275 3.53 -18.41 13.51
C VAL A 275 4.94 -18.99 13.44
N PHE A 276 5.20 -19.91 12.50
CA PHE A 276 6.55 -20.42 12.23
C PHE A 276 7.57 -19.30 11.98
N ILE A 277 7.22 -18.27 11.22
CA ILE A 277 8.09 -17.12 11.01
C ILE A 277 8.37 -16.36 12.31
N LEU A 278 7.32 -16.05 13.09
CA LEU A 278 7.46 -15.30 14.35
C LEU A 278 8.26 -16.09 15.39
N ASP A 279 7.98 -17.38 15.51
CA ASP A 279 8.64 -18.30 16.42
C ASP A 279 10.13 -18.41 16.10
N ASN A 280 10.47 -18.69 14.84
CA ASN A 280 11.87 -18.70 14.43
C ASN A 280 12.51 -17.33 14.58
N PHE A 281 11.73 -16.26 14.37
CA PHE A 281 12.25 -14.92 14.53
C PHE A 281 12.71 -14.68 15.96
N PHE A 282 11.82 -14.84 16.94
CA PHE A 282 12.13 -14.56 18.34
C PHE A 282 13.06 -15.59 18.99
N MET A 283 13.09 -16.84 18.53
CA MET A 283 13.99 -17.86 19.08
C MET A 283 15.45 -17.70 18.68
N HIS A 284 15.72 -17.18 17.48
CA HIS A 284 17.08 -17.13 16.91
C HIS A 284 17.64 -15.71 16.77
N LEU A 285 16.86 -14.69 17.11
CA LEU A 285 17.34 -13.31 17.08
C LEU A 285 18.23 -13.03 18.29
N ASP A 286 19.52 -12.81 18.03
CA ASP A 286 20.43 -12.33 19.07
C ASP A 286 20.12 -10.88 19.50
N ALA A 287 20.65 -10.47 20.65
CA ALA A 287 20.41 -9.14 21.19
C ALA A 287 20.92 -8.01 20.28
N GLY A 288 22.04 -8.22 19.56
CA GLY A 288 22.57 -7.22 18.64
C GLY A 288 21.62 -6.96 17.47
N ASN A 289 21.05 -8.02 16.90
CA ASN A 289 20.07 -7.99 15.83
C ASN A 289 18.73 -7.41 16.32
N LEU A 290 18.35 -7.68 17.57
CA LEU A 290 17.17 -7.06 18.16
C LEU A 290 17.30 -5.55 18.28
N PHE A 291 18.42 -5.04 18.81
CA PHE A 291 18.59 -3.61 19.03
C PHE A 291 18.88 -2.83 17.75
N PHE A 292 19.77 -3.35 16.91
CA PHE A 292 20.24 -2.63 15.72
C PHE A 292 19.52 -3.02 14.42
N GLY A 293 18.78 -4.13 14.42
CA GLY A 293 18.20 -4.70 13.22
C GLY A 293 19.21 -5.52 12.43
N LEU A 294 18.68 -6.36 11.54
CA LEU A 294 19.39 -7.18 10.57
C LEU A 294 19.98 -6.37 9.41
N GLY A 295 19.50 -5.14 9.21
CA GLY A 295 19.83 -4.32 8.04
C GLY A 295 18.79 -4.48 6.92
N LEU A 296 18.69 -3.44 6.09
CA LEU A 296 17.66 -3.33 5.05
C LEU A 296 17.77 -4.48 4.04
N GLY A 297 16.67 -5.20 3.82
CA GLY A 297 16.58 -6.34 2.92
C GLY A 297 17.13 -7.66 3.45
N TYR A 298 17.77 -7.70 4.62
CA TYR A 298 18.52 -8.88 5.06
C TYR A 298 17.66 -9.99 5.68
N PHE A 299 16.39 -9.72 5.99
CA PHE A 299 15.52 -10.68 6.66
C PHE A 299 15.48 -12.06 5.98
N HIS A 300 15.35 -12.09 4.65
CA HIS A 300 15.19 -13.35 3.92
C HIS A 300 16.46 -14.22 3.93
N VAL A 301 17.65 -13.61 3.85
CA VAL A 301 18.93 -14.31 3.94
C VAL A 301 19.13 -14.88 5.33
N TRP A 302 18.86 -14.05 6.34
CA TRP A 302 18.92 -14.48 7.73
C TRP A 302 17.92 -15.61 8.01
N PHE A 303 16.67 -15.49 7.58
CA PHE A 303 15.65 -16.50 7.80
C PHE A 303 16.02 -17.83 7.15
N GLN A 304 16.56 -17.81 5.92
CA GLN A 304 17.06 -18.99 5.25
C GLN A 304 18.24 -19.63 6.00
N SER A 305 19.15 -18.83 6.56
CA SER A 305 20.30 -19.35 7.31
C SER A 305 19.90 -20.12 8.57
N VAL A 306 18.76 -19.76 9.17
CA VAL A 306 18.27 -20.38 10.41
C VAL A 306 17.31 -21.54 10.13
N THR A 307 16.48 -21.45 9.08
CA THR A 307 15.38 -22.40 8.83
C THR A 307 15.59 -23.28 7.60
N SER A 308 16.59 -22.99 6.76
CA SER A 308 16.77 -23.59 5.43
C SER A 308 15.62 -23.33 4.45
N VAL A 309 14.67 -22.45 4.78
CA VAL A 309 13.56 -22.07 3.90
C VAL A 309 13.92 -20.80 3.12
N PRO A 310 14.15 -20.88 1.79
CA PRO A 310 14.55 -19.73 0.99
C PRO A 310 13.39 -18.76 0.73
N GLY A 311 13.72 -17.48 0.49
CA GLY A 311 12.78 -16.51 -0.06
C GLY A 311 11.65 -16.07 0.86
N VAL A 312 11.79 -16.25 2.17
CA VAL A 312 10.78 -15.85 3.15
C VAL A 312 10.92 -14.35 3.46
N ALA A 313 9.84 -13.61 3.22
CA ALA A 313 9.77 -12.18 3.55
C ALA A 313 9.10 -11.96 4.92
N PRO A 314 9.37 -10.83 5.59
CA PRO A 314 8.63 -10.46 6.78
C PRO A 314 7.21 -10.05 6.35
N HIS A 315 6.25 -10.96 6.54
CA HIS A 315 4.86 -10.78 6.09
C HIS A 315 4.12 -9.64 6.80
N PHE A 316 4.61 -9.20 7.95
CA PHE A 316 4.03 -8.14 8.77
C PHE A 316 4.91 -6.89 8.72
N GLU A 317 4.32 -5.70 8.61
CA GLU A 317 5.10 -4.46 8.61
C GLU A 317 5.81 -4.26 9.95
N TRP A 318 5.17 -4.52 11.10
CA TRP A 318 5.84 -4.45 12.41
C TRP A 318 7.05 -5.38 12.51
N LEU A 319 6.90 -6.62 12.03
CA LEU A 319 8.01 -7.57 11.99
C LEU A 319 9.10 -7.06 11.05
N TRP A 320 8.74 -6.50 9.89
CA TRP A 320 9.70 -5.92 8.96
C TRP A 320 10.48 -4.76 9.58
N ILE A 321 9.77 -3.80 10.20
CA ILE A 321 10.42 -2.66 10.86
C ILE A 321 11.33 -3.14 12.00
N LEU A 322 10.82 -4.02 12.87
CA LEU A 322 11.61 -4.55 13.99
C LEU A 322 12.82 -5.34 13.50
N SER A 323 12.64 -6.22 12.52
CA SER A 323 13.70 -7.10 12.03
C SER A 323 14.78 -6.35 11.26
N GLU A 324 14.43 -5.42 10.37
CA GLU A 324 15.43 -4.77 9.51
C GLU A 324 16.03 -3.51 10.13
N PHE A 325 15.28 -2.79 10.98
CA PHE A 325 15.69 -1.50 11.55
C PHE A 325 15.94 -1.57 13.07
N GLY A 326 15.57 -2.65 13.73
CA GLY A 326 15.81 -2.87 15.15
C GLY A 326 14.80 -2.18 16.06
N LEU A 327 14.91 -2.49 17.36
CA LEU A 327 13.96 -2.08 18.40
C LEU A 327 13.84 -0.55 18.52
N ILE A 328 14.95 0.18 18.43
CA ILE A 328 14.95 1.64 18.62
C ILE A 328 14.10 2.31 17.52
N LEU A 329 14.35 1.97 16.26
CA LEU A 329 13.59 2.53 15.15
C LEU A 329 12.16 2.01 15.13
N PHE A 330 11.92 0.76 15.53
CA PHE A 330 10.56 0.25 15.74
C PHE A 330 9.78 1.09 16.75
N LEU A 331 10.36 1.43 17.90
CA LEU A 331 9.70 2.27 18.90
C LEU A 331 9.47 3.69 18.39
N ILE A 332 10.41 4.29 17.66
CA ILE A 332 10.24 5.60 17.03
C ILE A 332 9.10 5.57 16.00
N TYR A 333 9.05 4.53 15.17
CA TYR A 333 8.02 4.32 14.18
C TYR A 333 6.63 4.21 14.83
N MET A 334 6.50 3.40 15.89
CA MET A 334 5.26 3.25 16.65
C MET A 334 4.83 4.53 17.35
N ALA A 335 5.77 5.22 18.01
CA ALA A 335 5.49 6.48 18.69
C ALA A 335 5.04 7.55 17.69
N TYR A 336 5.69 7.65 16.53
CA TYR A 336 5.31 8.58 15.48
C TYR A 336 3.92 8.26 14.92
N GLY A 337 3.66 7.00 14.54
CA GLY A 337 2.37 6.57 14.01
C GLY A 337 1.21 6.79 14.99
N LEU A 338 1.39 6.44 16.26
CA LEU A 338 0.39 6.65 17.30
C LEU A 338 0.14 8.15 17.56
N SER A 339 1.21 8.93 17.70
CA SER A 339 1.10 10.39 17.88
C SER A 339 0.37 11.03 16.71
N TYR A 340 0.67 10.59 15.48
CA TYR A 340 0.04 11.07 14.27
C TYR A 340 -1.47 10.81 14.25
N LEU A 341 -1.89 9.59 14.62
CA LEU A 341 -3.30 9.22 14.69
C LEU A 341 -4.05 9.99 15.79
N VAL A 342 -3.49 10.01 17.01
CA VAL A 342 -4.10 10.65 18.19
C VAL A 342 -4.25 12.15 17.96
N LEU A 343 -3.20 12.83 17.48
CA LEU A 343 -3.26 14.26 17.22
C LEU A 343 -4.23 14.59 16.08
N SER A 344 -4.30 13.76 15.04
CA SER A 344 -5.27 13.95 13.96
C SER A 344 -6.71 13.77 14.44
N PHE A 345 -6.95 12.85 15.36
CA PHE A 345 -8.27 12.67 16.00
C PHE A 345 -8.66 13.91 16.83
N TYR A 346 -7.77 14.42 17.67
CA TYR A 346 -8.03 15.66 18.42
C TYR A 346 -8.32 16.84 17.50
N LYS A 347 -7.55 16.99 16.42
CA LYS A 347 -7.77 18.06 15.43
C LYS A 347 -9.09 17.92 14.68
N TRP A 348 -9.52 16.68 14.39
CA TRP A 348 -10.83 16.43 13.80
C TRP A 348 -11.96 16.79 14.78
N GLN A 349 -11.86 16.41 16.05
CA GLN A 349 -12.84 16.80 17.08
C GLN A 349 -12.90 18.32 17.28
N ALA A 350 -11.76 19.00 17.21
CA ALA A 350 -11.66 20.46 17.28
C ALA A 350 -12.11 21.17 15.98
N GLY A 351 -12.55 20.44 14.95
CA GLY A 351 -13.00 21.00 13.67
C GLY A 351 -11.89 21.55 12.77
N GLN A 352 -10.61 21.29 13.08
CA GLN A 352 -9.46 21.76 12.30
C GLN A 352 -9.18 20.90 11.06
N ILE A 353 -9.63 19.64 11.08
CA ILE A 353 -9.53 18.70 9.96
C ILE A 353 -10.95 18.29 9.58
N ASP A 354 -11.26 18.29 8.28
CA ASP A 354 -12.56 17.83 7.79
C ASP A 354 -12.65 16.29 7.81
N ARG A 355 -13.85 15.76 7.58
CA ARG A 355 -14.08 14.31 7.59
C ARG A 355 -13.22 13.57 6.55
N CYS A 356 -12.97 14.19 5.39
CA CYS A 356 -12.14 13.61 4.34
C CYS A 356 -10.66 13.52 4.74
N GLY A 357 -10.15 14.56 5.39
CA GLY A 357 -8.80 14.64 5.94
C GLY A 357 -8.59 13.63 7.06
N PHE A 358 -9.57 13.44 7.94
CA PHE A 358 -9.48 12.41 8.98
C PHE A 358 -9.50 10.98 8.39
N LEU A 359 -10.36 10.74 7.40
CA LEU A 359 -10.45 9.45 6.71
C LEU A 359 -9.12 9.05 6.04
N ILE A 360 -8.45 9.96 5.33
CA ILE A 360 -7.17 9.63 4.67
C ILE A 360 -6.06 9.40 5.69
N VAL A 361 -6.10 10.04 6.87
CA VAL A 361 -5.17 9.77 7.96
C VAL A 361 -5.38 8.36 8.51
N ILE A 362 -6.64 7.92 8.70
CA ILE A 362 -6.95 6.53 9.08
C ILE A 362 -6.38 5.58 8.04
N PHE A 363 -6.65 5.80 6.74
CA PHE A 363 -6.14 4.92 5.69
C PHE A 363 -4.61 4.89 5.64
N PHE A 364 -3.93 6.02 5.83
CA PHE A 364 -2.48 6.04 5.88
C PHE A 364 -1.93 5.28 7.10
N SER A 365 -2.52 5.48 8.28
CA SER A 365 -1.97 4.94 9.53
C SER A 365 -2.36 3.48 9.78
N MET A 366 -3.54 3.06 9.32
CA MET A 366 -4.11 1.74 9.61
C MET A 366 -3.94 0.74 8.46
N THR A 367 -3.78 1.18 7.20
CA THR A 367 -3.65 0.26 6.06
C THR A 367 -2.51 -0.72 6.25
N PRO A 368 -1.27 -0.28 6.55
CA PRO A 368 -0.17 -1.21 6.77
C PRO A 368 -0.30 -2.05 8.04
N GLN A 369 -0.86 -1.47 9.11
CA GLN A 369 -0.85 -2.04 10.46
C GLN A 369 -2.01 -2.96 10.82
N PHE A 370 -3.16 -2.73 10.22
CA PHE A 370 -4.40 -3.42 10.57
C PHE A 370 -5.02 -4.07 9.36
N PHE A 371 -5.02 -3.39 8.22
CA PHE A 371 -5.74 -3.89 7.05
C PHE A 371 -4.91 -4.84 6.18
N LEU A 372 -3.62 -4.57 6.07
CA LEU A 372 -2.63 -5.37 5.35
C LEU A 372 -1.65 -6.05 6.31
N GLN A 373 -2.08 -6.39 7.53
CA GLN A 373 -1.26 -7.10 8.53
C GLN A 373 -0.48 -8.28 7.94
N LEU A 374 -1.01 -8.91 6.91
CA LEU A 374 -0.50 -10.15 6.32
C LEU A 374 0.25 -9.91 5.00
N ALA A 375 0.35 -8.66 4.54
CA ALA A 375 0.93 -8.28 3.27
C ALA A 375 1.68 -6.96 3.42
N ASN A 376 3.00 -7.03 3.62
CA ASN A 376 3.81 -5.82 3.68
C ASN A 376 3.68 -5.02 2.34
N PRO A 377 3.10 -3.80 2.37
CA PRO A 377 2.87 -3.02 1.15
C PRO A 377 4.18 -2.61 0.46
N PHE A 378 5.30 -2.60 1.19
CA PHE A 378 6.62 -2.28 0.66
C PHE A 378 7.27 -3.44 -0.10
N TYR A 379 6.59 -4.58 -0.26
CA TYR A 379 7.10 -5.67 -1.08
C TYR A 379 6.83 -5.47 -2.58
N PHE A 380 5.84 -4.67 -2.94
CA PHE A 380 5.39 -4.51 -4.32
C PHE A 380 5.48 -3.04 -4.76
N TYR A 381 6.21 -2.77 -5.84
CA TYR A 381 6.42 -1.41 -6.36
C TYR A 381 5.10 -0.69 -6.69
N GLN A 382 4.12 -1.44 -7.20
CA GLN A 382 2.80 -0.89 -7.54
C GLN A 382 2.06 -0.42 -6.29
N VAL A 383 2.11 -1.21 -5.20
CA VAL A 383 1.49 -0.87 -3.92
C VAL A 383 2.20 0.34 -3.30
N VAL A 384 3.53 0.37 -3.35
CA VAL A 384 4.37 1.49 -2.88
C VAL A 384 3.98 2.82 -3.52
N ILE A 385 3.76 2.86 -4.84
CA ILE A 385 3.37 4.10 -5.53
C ILE A 385 2.01 4.58 -5.05
N VAL A 386 1.00 3.70 -5.02
CA VAL A 386 -0.36 4.08 -4.58
C VAL A 386 -0.37 4.49 -3.12
N PHE A 387 0.38 3.77 -2.27
CA PHE A 387 0.48 4.10 -0.85
C PHE A 387 1.25 5.41 -0.62
N GLY A 388 2.27 5.70 -1.43
CA GLY A 388 2.97 6.99 -1.45
C GLY A 388 2.05 8.16 -1.76
N ILE A 389 1.09 7.98 -2.69
CA ILE A 389 0.05 8.99 -2.97
C ILE A 389 -0.82 9.22 -1.73
N ILE A 390 -1.28 8.16 -1.06
CA ILE A 390 -2.08 8.24 0.17
C ILE A 390 -1.31 8.98 1.27
N ALA A 391 -0.02 8.64 1.46
CA ALA A 391 0.85 9.31 2.42
C ALA A 391 0.99 10.81 2.13
N GLY A 392 1.28 11.18 0.87
CA GLY A 392 1.41 12.58 0.47
C GLY A 392 0.11 13.39 0.68
N ILE A 393 -1.05 12.79 0.44
CA ILE A 393 -2.35 13.41 0.76
C ILE A 393 -2.51 13.57 2.27
N ALA A 394 -2.28 12.52 3.04
CA ALA A 394 -2.46 12.54 4.50
C ALA A 394 -1.57 13.61 5.16
N LEU A 395 -0.31 13.73 4.73
CA LEU A 395 0.63 14.73 5.24
C LEU A 395 0.20 16.17 4.92
N ASN A 396 -0.61 16.39 3.89
CA ASN A 396 -1.17 17.72 3.60
C ASN A 396 -2.28 18.14 4.58
N TYR A 397 -2.87 17.20 5.33
CA TYR A 397 -3.91 17.47 6.34
C TYR A 397 -3.38 17.57 7.78
N SER A 398 -2.12 17.22 8.02
CA SER A 398 -1.53 17.18 9.36
C SER A 398 -0.31 18.11 9.47
N GLU A 399 -0.41 19.13 10.31
CA GLU A 399 0.74 20.03 10.56
C GLU A 399 1.88 19.39 11.37
N LEU A 400 1.76 18.14 11.82
CA LEU A 400 2.91 17.36 12.31
C LEU A 400 3.96 17.15 11.20
N ALA A 401 3.58 17.32 9.94
CA ALA A 401 4.48 17.40 8.81
C ALA A 401 5.20 18.76 8.69
N ASN A 402 4.86 19.80 9.45
CA ASN A 402 5.45 21.14 9.33
C ASN A 402 6.48 21.41 10.43
N PHE A 403 7.62 20.72 10.38
CA PHE A 403 8.83 21.29 10.98
C PHE A 403 9.31 22.41 10.05
N LYS A 404 9.05 23.68 10.40
CA LYS A 404 9.73 24.81 9.75
C LYS A 404 11.19 24.82 10.25
N ILE A 405 12.03 23.94 9.70
CA ILE A 405 13.47 23.89 10.03
C ILE A 405 14.16 25.20 9.63
N PHE A 406 13.60 25.92 8.66
CA PHE A 406 14.00 27.27 8.33
C PHE A 406 12.81 28.21 8.50
N GLY A 407 12.80 28.97 9.61
CA GLY A 407 12.17 30.28 9.60
C GLY A 407 12.71 31.05 8.40
N LYS A 408 11.85 31.85 7.74
CA LYS A 408 12.17 32.66 6.55
C LYS A 408 13.64 33.05 6.49
N VAL A 409 14.47 32.28 5.78
CA VAL A 409 15.74 32.80 5.29
C VAL A 409 15.36 33.48 3.99
N SER A 410 15.17 34.78 4.07
CA SER A 410 15.22 35.65 2.90
C SER A 410 16.60 35.43 2.26
N LEU A 411 16.60 34.87 1.05
CA LEU A 411 17.64 35.18 0.07
C LEU A 411 17.14 36.36 -0.76
#